data_AF-A0A523ZC13-F1
#
_entry.id   AF-A0A523ZC13-F1
#
_cell.length_a   1.000
_cell.length_b   1.000
_cell.length_c   1.000
_cell.angle_alpha   90.00
_cell.angle_beta   90.00
_cell.angle_gamma   90.00
#
_symmetry.space_group_name_H-M   'P 1'
#
loop_
_entity.id
_entity.type
_entity.pdbx_description
1 polymer ?
#
loop_
_entity_poly.entity_id
_entity_poly.type
_entity_poly.pdbx_seq_one_letter_code
_entity_poly.pdbx_strand_id
1 'polypeptide(L)'
;MDQERAQNHWIVVVALLILLSACNMPAAQESIAPGHEPETDSSSEMSVETEAFDLGVSIGGEDEVTPVERAADLLYPQDFAYLGAFRLPEESNGSNWEYSGYAMTYYPEGDPMGTIDGFPGSLFAIGHDHQQYVSEINIPAPVLSKNIDELNTASTLQPFADITGGMFKDLEIPRAGLAYLPPEGNQTTGKLYFAWGQHFQFETEPSHGWSELDLKQPQPAGPWYVNNYTNYITNDYLFDIPAEWADANTPGLRLATGRFRDGTWSGLGPALLAIGTSSSGNPPPGGAVLDAIPLLLYGEPVSGAPEINTTEAMRMRLYKPSDEWSGGA
;
A
#
# COMPACT_ATOMS: atom_id res chain seq x y z
N MET A 1 20.38 24.30 48.91
CA MET A 1 19.21 25.12 48.50
C MET A 1 19.58 26.37 47.70
N ASP A 2 20.87 26.67 47.45
CA ASP A 2 21.30 27.82 46.62
C ASP A 2 21.84 27.45 45.22
N GLN A 3 22.06 26.18 44.91
CA GLN A 3 22.63 25.76 43.62
C GLN A 3 21.56 25.50 42.54
N GLU A 4 20.37 25.03 42.92
CA GLU A 4 19.22 24.81 42.03
C GLU A 4 18.58 26.11 41.52
N ARG A 5 18.68 27.20 42.29
CA ARG A 5 18.10 28.51 41.91
C ARG A 5 18.95 29.25 40.87
N ALA A 6 20.24 28.94 40.77
CA ALA A 6 21.14 29.51 39.77
C ALA A 6 21.03 28.81 38.41
N GLN A 7 20.80 27.49 38.41
CA GLN A 7 20.69 26.68 37.19
C GLN A 7 19.38 26.96 36.43
N ASN A 8 18.28 27.20 37.15
CA ASN A 8 16.99 27.55 36.54
C ASN A 8 16.95 28.99 35.99
N HIS A 9 17.77 29.91 36.51
CA HIS A 9 17.88 31.25 35.92
C HIS A 9 18.65 31.26 34.60
N TRP A 10 19.61 30.34 34.41
CA TRP A 10 20.40 30.30 33.18
C TRP A 10 19.61 29.71 32.01
N ILE A 11 18.78 28.70 32.26
CA ILE A 11 17.94 28.05 31.24
C ILE A 11 16.85 29.00 30.71
N VAL A 12 16.25 29.82 31.58
CA VAL A 12 15.24 30.82 31.17
C VAL A 12 15.86 31.97 30.37
N VAL A 13 17.09 32.37 30.67
CA VAL A 13 17.80 33.44 29.93
C VAL A 13 18.25 32.96 28.54
N VAL A 14 18.65 31.69 28.38
CA VAL A 14 19.02 31.13 27.07
C VAL A 14 17.78 30.92 26.19
N ALA A 15 16.64 30.50 26.75
CA ALA A 15 15.38 30.38 26.00
C ALA A 15 14.84 31.73 25.50
N LEU A 16 14.99 32.81 26.30
CA LEU A 16 14.59 34.17 25.90
C LEU A 16 15.50 34.80 24.84
N LEU A 17 16.79 34.44 24.78
CA LEU A 17 17.73 34.93 23.76
C LEU A 17 17.56 34.25 22.39
N ILE A 18 17.09 33.00 22.37
CA ILE A 18 16.75 32.27 21.12
C ILE A 18 15.43 32.81 20.53
N LEU A 19 14.45 33.17 21.36
CA LEU A 19 13.19 33.79 20.91
C LEU A 19 13.36 35.24 20.42
N LEU A 20 14.34 35.99 20.93
CA LEU A 20 14.62 37.36 20.45
C LEU A 20 15.48 37.43 19.17
N SER A 21 16.07 36.31 18.74
CA SER A 21 16.84 36.24 17.48
C SER A 21 16.01 35.77 16.27
N ALA A 22 14.77 35.29 16.49
CA ALA A 22 13.87 34.82 15.44
C ALA A 22 13.00 35.92 14.79
N CYS A 23 13.04 37.15 15.31
CA CYS A 23 12.19 38.25 14.83
C CYS A 23 12.92 39.30 13.97
N ASN A 24 14.10 39.01 13.45
CA ASN A 24 14.88 39.98 12.66
C ASN A 24 15.53 39.39 11.39
N MET A 25 14.84 38.47 10.71
CA MET A 25 15.18 38.15 9.32
C MET A 25 14.56 39.20 8.38
N PRO A 26 15.34 39.87 7.53
CA PRO A 26 14.78 40.70 6.47
C PRO A 26 14.07 39.80 5.45
N ALA A 27 12.88 40.21 5.01
CA ALA A 27 12.13 39.55 3.96
C ALA A 27 13.00 39.41 2.70
N ALA A 28 13.02 38.21 2.10
CA ALA A 28 13.65 38.00 0.81
C ALA A 28 12.92 38.84 -0.24
N GLN A 29 13.61 39.82 -0.83
CA GLN A 29 13.16 40.55 -2.01
C GLN A 29 13.21 39.61 -3.21
N GLU A 30 12.06 39.34 -3.84
CA GLU A 30 12.01 38.85 -5.21
C GLU A 30 12.54 39.94 -6.15
N SER A 31 13.60 39.62 -6.90
CA SER A 31 14.08 40.48 -7.98
C SER A 31 13.22 40.25 -9.23
N ILE A 32 12.38 41.24 -9.55
CA ILE A 32 11.64 41.29 -10.82
C ILE A 32 12.60 41.73 -11.93
N ALA A 33 12.79 40.88 -12.94
CA ALA A 33 13.35 41.28 -14.24
C ALA A 33 12.21 41.77 -15.17
N PRO A 34 12.48 42.72 -16.09
CA PRO A 34 11.44 43.57 -16.66
C PRO A 34 10.73 42.96 -17.89
N GLY A 35 9.40 43.10 -17.88
CA GLY A 35 8.60 43.61 -19.01
C GLY A 35 8.57 42.84 -20.33
N HIS A 36 7.49 42.09 -20.55
CA HIS A 36 6.85 42.03 -21.86
C HIS A 36 5.36 42.37 -21.71
N GLU A 37 4.91 43.31 -22.53
CA GLU A 37 3.58 43.92 -22.53
C GLU A 37 2.47 42.92 -22.89
N PRO A 38 1.20 43.18 -22.49
CA PRO A 38 0.09 42.33 -22.88
C PRO A 38 -0.39 42.70 -24.27
N GLU A 39 -0.18 41.83 -25.27
CA GLU A 39 -0.85 41.98 -26.55
C GLU A 39 -2.27 41.43 -26.51
N THR A 40 -3.13 42.20 -27.16
CA THR A 40 -4.58 42.18 -27.19
C THR A 40 -5.18 40.97 -27.90
N ASP A 41 -6.38 40.62 -27.43
CA ASP A 41 -7.40 39.81 -28.05
C ASP A 41 -7.53 40.01 -29.57
N SER A 42 -7.49 38.89 -30.30
CA SER A 42 -7.91 38.79 -31.70
C SER A 42 -8.53 37.40 -31.91
N SER A 43 -9.80 37.29 -31.54
CA SER A 43 -10.69 36.25 -32.10
C SER A 43 -10.58 36.18 -33.62
N SER A 44 -10.20 35.02 -34.14
CA SER A 44 -10.45 34.65 -35.53
C SER A 44 -11.12 33.29 -35.53
N GLU A 45 -12.40 33.29 -35.94
CA GLU A 45 -13.17 32.10 -36.22
C GLU A 45 -12.46 31.31 -37.34
N MET A 46 -12.12 30.05 -37.08
CA MET A 46 -11.68 29.14 -38.13
C MET A 46 -12.68 27.99 -38.23
N SER A 47 -13.47 28.04 -39.30
CA SER A 47 -14.43 27.05 -39.73
C SER A 47 -13.76 25.70 -39.99
N VAL A 48 -14.26 24.64 -39.36
CA VAL A 48 -13.88 23.26 -39.66
C VAL A 48 -14.63 22.81 -40.92
N GLU A 49 -13.95 22.83 -42.06
CA GLU A 49 -14.35 22.04 -43.22
C GLU A 49 -13.87 20.59 -43.04
N THR A 50 -14.80 19.67 -43.18
CA THR A 50 -14.58 18.22 -43.10
C THR A 50 -14.25 17.71 -44.50
N GLU A 51 -12.97 17.48 -44.79
CA GLU A 51 -12.56 16.68 -45.93
C GLU A 51 -11.98 15.34 -45.43
N ALA A 52 -12.63 14.26 -45.83
CA ALA A 52 -12.25 12.90 -45.48
C ALA A 52 -10.94 12.53 -46.21
N PHE A 53 -9.87 12.33 -45.44
CA PHE A 53 -8.65 11.71 -45.93
C PHE A 53 -8.81 10.18 -45.89
N ASP A 54 -9.04 9.60 -47.07
CA ASP A 54 -9.03 8.17 -47.33
C ASP A 54 -7.59 7.63 -47.22
N LEU A 55 -7.24 7.10 -46.04
CA LEU A 55 -6.08 6.24 -45.88
C LEU A 55 -6.55 4.80 -46.12
N GLY A 56 -6.34 4.32 -47.35
CA GLY A 56 -6.55 2.94 -47.77
C GLY A 56 -5.67 1.95 -47.00
N VAL A 57 -6.02 1.70 -45.74
CA VAL A 57 -5.56 0.57 -44.95
C VAL A 57 -6.59 -0.52 -45.10
N SER A 58 -6.23 -1.54 -45.90
CA SER A 58 -6.92 -2.82 -45.91
C SER A 58 -6.77 -3.45 -44.51
N ILE A 59 -7.77 -3.24 -43.66
CA ILE A 59 -7.96 -4.01 -42.42
C ILE A 59 -8.32 -5.44 -42.84
N GLY A 60 -7.28 -6.26 -42.99
CA GLY A 60 -7.44 -7.69 -43.13
C GLY A 60 -7.79 -8.30 -41.79
N GLY A 61 -8.85 -9.11 -41.76
CA GLY A 61 -9.22 -9.97 -40.65
C GLY A 61 -10.04 -9.27 -39.58
N GLU A 62 -11.36 -9.33 -39.70
CA GLU A 62 -12.19 -9.51 -38.52
C GLU A 62 -11.78 -10.87 -37.94
N ASP A 63 -10.79 -10.88 -37.04
CA ASP A 63 -10.61 -12.00 -36.13
C ASP A 63 -11.89 -12.04 -35.30
N GLU A 64 -12.81 -12.89 -35.75
CA GLU A 64 -13.96 -13.34 -35.01
C GLU A 64 -13.45 -13.75 -33.63
N VAL A 65 -13.67 -12.89 -32.62
CA VAL A 65 -13.37 -13.21 -31.23
C VAL A 65 -14.34 -14.31 -30.84
N THR A 66 -13.97 -15.55 -31.16
CA THR A 66 -14.67 -16.73 -30.68
C THR A 66 -14.80 -16.58 -29.17
N PRO A 67 -16.02 -16.63 -28.60
CA PRO A 67 -16.19 -16.62 -27.16
C PRO A 67 -15.30 -17.71 -26.60
N VAL A 68 -14.27 -17.33 -25.83
CA VAL A 68 -13.45 -18.31 -25.12
C VAL A 68 -14.44 -19.08 -24.26
N GLU A 69 -14.61 -20.37 -24.53
CA GLU A 69 -15.40 -21.23 -23.66
C GLU A 69 -14.89 -21.00 -22.25
N ARG A 70 -15.79 -20.59 -21.35
CA ARG A 70 -15.41 -20.36 -19.97
C ARG A 70 -14.84 -21.66 -19.43
N ALA A 71 -13.54 -21.66 -19.14
CA ALA A 71 -13.00 -22.69 -18.28
C ALA A 71 -13.75 -22.58 -16.94
N ALA A 72 -14.41 -23.67 -16.53
CA ALA A 72 -15.28 -23.70 -15.36
C ALA A 72 -14.54 -23.34 -14.05
N ASP A 73 -13.20 -23.43 -14.07
CA ASP A 73 -12.32 -23.18 -12.93
C ASP A 73 -11.73 -21.76 -12.89
N LEU A 74 -12.09 -20.87 -13.83
CA LEU A 74 -11.64 -19.48 -13.84
C LEU A 74 -12.70 -18.55 -13.27
N LEU A 75 -12.25 -17.55 -12.52
CA LEU A 75 -13.08 -16.43 -12.07
C LEU A 75 -13.19 -15.38 -13.18
N TYR A 76 -14.39 -14.86 -13.34
CA TYR A 76 -14.72 -13.80 -14.29
C TYR A 76 -15.46 -12.67 -13.57
N PRO A 77 -15.49 -11.44 -14.12
CA PRO A 77 -16.18 -10.32 -13.49
C PRO A 77 -17.64 -10.59 -13.14
N GLN A 78 -18.34 -11.43 -13.90
CA GLN A 78 -19.74 -11.76 -13.64
C GLN A 78 -19.94 -12.76 -12.48
N ASP A 79 -18.85 -13.36 -11.98
CA ASP A 79 -18.88 -14.24 -10.80
C ASP A 79 -18.86 -13.41 -9.50
N PHE A 80 -18.67 -12.10 -9.61
CA PHE A 80 -18.72 -11.15 -8.50
C PHE A 80 -20.04 -10.36 -8.51
N ALA A 81 -20.63 -10.20 -7.33
CA ALA A 81 -21.78 -9.33 -7.11
C ALA A 81 -21.34 -8.08 -6.35
N TYR A 82 -21.52 -6.91 -6.95
CA TYR A 82 -21.30 -5.64 -6.27
C TYR A 82 -22.44 -5.37 -5.28
N LEU A 83 -22.12 -5.27 -3.99
CA LEU A 83 -23.11 -5.08 -2.93
C LEU A 83 -23.39 -3.60 -2.61
N GLY A 84 -22.53 -2.68 -3.05
CA GLY A 84 -22.64 -1.25 -2.75
C GLY A 84 -21.35 -0.69 -2.18
N ALA A 85 -21.46 0.53 -1.63
CA ALA A 85 -20.38 1.23 -0.97
C ALA A 85 -20.81 1.76 0.41
N PHE A 86 -19.83 2.15 1.21
CA PHE A 86 -20.01 2.88 2.47
C PHE A 86 -18.89 3.93 2.62
N ARG A 87 -19.09 4.88 3.53
CA ARG A 87 -18.12 5.94 3.86
C ARG A 87 -17.20 5.49 4.99
N LEU A 88 -15.96 5.95 4.94
CA LEU A 88 -15.01 5.84 6.05
C LEU A 88 -15.41 6.80 7.20
N PRO A 89 -15.03 6.51 8.45
CA PRO A 89 -15.31 7.40 9.58
C PRO A 89 -14.47 8.68 9.52
N GLU A 90 -14.71 9.58 10.46
CA GLU A 90 -13.91 10.78 10.68
C GLU A 90 -12.49 10.45 11.20
N GLU A 91 -11.65 11.49 11.31
CA GLU A 91 -10.31 11.40 11.88
C GLU A 91 -10.28 10.85 13.31
N SER A 92 -9.18 10.20 13.67
CA SER A 92 -8.95 9.72 15.04
C SER A 92 -7.47 9.75 15.40
N ASN A 93 -7.16 9.99 16.68
CA ASN A 93 -5.79 9.97 17.21
C ASN A 93 -4.75 10.76 16.38
N GLY A 94 -5.16 11.89 15.78
CA GLY A 94 -4.27 12.78 15.02
C GLY A 94 -3.92 12.30 13.61
N SER A 95 -4.63 11.32 13.05
CA SER A 95 -4.57 10.93 11.64
C SER A 95 -5.98 10.77 11.06
N ASN A 96 -6.08 10.63 9.75
CA ASN A 96 -7.34 10.59 9.01
C ASN A 96 -7.25 9.62 7.81
N TRP A 97 -8.29 9.61 6.98
CA TRP A 97 -8.39 8.75 5.79
C TRP A 97 -8.05 9.48 4.47
N GLU A 98 -7.60 10.73 4.53
CA GLU A 98 -7.20 11.48 3.33
C GLU A 98 -5.99 10.82 2.69
N TYR A 99 -5.99 10.67 1.36
CA TYR A 99 -4.90 10.00 0.63
C TYR A 99 -4.63 8.55 1.07
N SER A 100 -5.60 7.89 1.73
CA SER A 100 -5.57 6.47 2.05
C SER A 100 -5.67 5.59 0.77
N GLY A 101 -5.67 4.27 0.94
CA GLY A 101 -5.87 3.29 -0.13
C GLY A 101 -4.68 2.38 -0.43
N TYR A 102 -3.61 2.45 0.38
CA TYR A 102 -2.40 1.65 0.15
C TYR A 102 -2.54 0.18 0.55
N ALA A 103 -3.11 -0.11 1.73
CA ALA A 103 -3.31 -1.49 2.18
C ALA A 103 -4.48 -1.63 3.15
N MET A 104 -5.13 -2.80 3.10
CA MET A 104 -6.26 -3.16 3.93
C MET A 104 -6.32 -4.69 4.06
N THR A 105 -6.83 -5.19 5.19
CA THR A 105 -7.16 -6.60 5.37
C THR A 105 -8.49 -6.77 6.11
N TYR A 106 -9.20 -7.85 5.81
CA TYR A 106 -10.38 -8.28 6.55
C TYR A 106 -9.98 -9.02 7.83
N TYR A 107 -10.67 -8.73 8.94
CA TYR A 107 -10.56 -9.47 10.18
C TYR A 107 -11.92 -10.12 10.54
N PRO A 108 -12.05 -11.46 10.42
CA PRO A 108 -13.35 -12.14 10.54
C PRO A 108 -13.95 -12.10 11.95
N GLU A 109 -13.12 -12.01 12.98
CA GLU A 109 -13.56 -11.92 14.38
C GLU A 109 -13.77 -10.45 14.83
N GLY A 110 -13.54 -9.50 13.94
CA GLY A 110 -13.86 -8.09 14.15
C GLY A 110 -15.37 -7.85 14.19
N ASP A 111 -15.77 -6.68 14.71
CA ASP A 111 -17.18 -6.28 14.89
C ASP A 111 -18.14 -7.46 15.20
N PRO A 112 -18.10 -8.05 16.40
CA PRO A 112 -18.98 -9.16 16.74
C PRO A 112 -20.47 -8.79 16.67
N MET A 113 -20.80 -7.49 16.64
CA MET A 113 -22.16 -6.97 16.50
C MET A 113 -22.58 -6.81 15.03
N GLY A 114 -21.68 -6.94 14.05
CA GLY A 114 -21.97 -6.88 12.60
C GLY A 114 -22.87 -8.04 12.10
N THR A 115 -23.13 -9.05 12.93
CA THR A 115 -24.20 -10.03 12.60
C THR A 115 -25.60 -9.40 12.61
N ILE A 116 -25.78 -8.25 13.26
CA ILE A 116 -27.07 -7.54 13.36
C ILE A 116 -27.41 -6.80 12.07
N ASP A 117 -26.41 -6.19 11.40
CA ASP A 117 -26.60 -5.52 10.12
C ASP A 117 -26.29 -6.42 8.91
N GLY A 118 -25.78 -7.63 9.15
CA GLY A 118 -25.52 -8.66 8.15
C GLY A 118 -24.11 -8.63 7.57
N PHE A 119 -23.22 -7.80 8.11
CA PHE A 119 -21.84 -7.59 7.64
C PHE A 119 -20.85 -7.79 8.80
N PRO A 120 -20.63 -9.05 9.24
CA PRO A 120 -19.71 -9.34 10.33
C PRO A 120 -18.25 -9.12 9.92
N GLY A 121 -17.39 -8.94 10.93
CA GLY A 121 -15.98 -8.68 10.73
C GLY A 121 -15.67 -7.18 10.61
N SER A 122 -14.39 -6.88 10.53
CA SER A 122 -13.88 -5.52 10.44
C SER A 122 -12.78 -5.41 9.39
N LEU A 123 -12.35 -4.18 9.14
CA LEU A 123 -11.23 -3.88 8.24
C LEU A 123 -10.15 -3.17 9.03
N PHE A 124 -8.93 -3.71 9.00
CA PHE A 124 -7.74 -2.93 9.30
C PHE A 124 -7.26 -2.28 8.01
N ALA A 125 -7.04 -0.97 8.01
CA ALA A 125 -6.59 -0.24 6.84
C ALA A 125 -5.63 0.89 7.20
N ILE A 126 -4.69 1.16 6.29
CA ILE A 126 -3.79 2.31 6.39
C ILE A 126 -4.57 3.58 6.08
N GLY A 127 -4.48 4.57 6.95
CA GLY A 127 -5.05 5.91 6.78
C GLY A 127 -4.18 6.77 5.87
N HIS A 128 -3.90 7.99 6.34
CA HIS A 128 -3.20 9.01 5.56
C HIS A 128 -1.80 8.58 5.11
N ASP A 129 -1.49 8.90 3.86
CA ASP A 129 -0.26 8.51 3.17
C ASP A 129 1.05 8.99 3.81
N HIS A 130 1.02 10.05 4.62
CA HIS A 130 2.19 10.57 5.31
C HIS A 130 2.49 9.79 6.60
N GLN A 131 1.50 9.61 7.47
CA GLN A 131 1.72 8.94 8.76
C GLN A 131 1.75 7.41 8.61
N GLN A 132 1.06 6.86 7.61
CA GLN A 132 0.95 5.42 7.38
C GLN A 132 0.37 4.65 8.60
N TYR A 133 -0.42 5.33 9.44
CA TYR A 133 -1.04 4.70 10.60
C TYR A 133 -2.20 3.80 10.18
N VAL A 134 -2.45 2.75 10.96
CA VAL A 134 -3.53 1.80 10.73
C VAL A 134 -4.66 2.06 11.70
N SER A 135 -5.92 1.96 11.23
CA SER A 135 -7.13 1.96 12.07
C SER A 135 -7.96 0.73 11.76
N GLU A 136 -8.75 0.28 12.73
CA GLU A 136 -9.78 -0.75 12.54
C GLU A 136 -11.16 -0.09 12.46
N ILE A 137 -11.92 -0.41 11.43
CA ILE A 137 -13.29 0.06 11.22
C ILE A 137 -14.25 -1.11 11.04
N ASN A 138 -15.49 -0.93 11.44
CA ASN A 138 -16.53 -1.91 11.13
C ASN A 138 -16.99 -1.82 9.67
N ILE A 139 -17.74 -2.82 9.22
CA ILE A 139 -18.33 -2.85 7.88
C ILE A 139 -19.84 -2.63 8.00
N PRO A 140 -20.37 -1.42 7.76
CA PRO A 140 -21.81 -1.21 7.76
C PRO A 140 -22.43 -1.80 6.49
N ALA A 141 -23.75 -2.01 6.52
CA ALA A 141 -24.48 -2.44 5.32
C ALA A 141 -24.18 -1.55 4.10
N PRO A 142 -23.58 -2.08 3.02
CA PRO A 142 -23.29 -1.30 1.82
C PRO A 142 -24.57 -0.85 1.12
N VAL A 143 -24.52 0.33 0.50
CA VAL A 143 -25.65 0.91 -0.21
C VAL A 143 -25.34 0.98 -1.71
N LEU A 144 -26.27 0.51 -2.54
CA LEU A 144 -26.23 0.69 -3.99
C LEU A 144 -26.66 2.11 -4.35
N SER A 145 -25.75 3.07 -4.15
CA SER A 145 -25.94 4.45 -4.58
C SER A 145 -24.66 5.05 -5.12
N LYS A 146 -24.82 6.06 -5.98
CA LYS A 146 -23.75 6.96 -6.41
C LYS A 146 -23.78 8.29 -5.66
N ASN A 147 -24.81 8.52 -4.84
CA ASN A 147 -24.95 9.69 -4.01
C ASN A 147 -24.28 9.43 -2.66
N ILE A 148 -23.24 10.19 -2.34
CA ILE A 148 -22.45 10.03 -1.12
C ILE A 148 -23.30 10.22 0.14
N ASP A 149 -24.31 11.08 0.09
CA ASP A 149 -25.20 11.37 1.23
C ASP A 149 -26.13 10.19 1.58
N GLU A 150 -26.31 9.24 0.66
CA GLU A 150 -27.12 8.03 0.86
C GLU A 150 -26.30 6.86 1.43
N LEU A 151 -24.97 6.98 1.50
CA LEU A 151 -24.10 5.91 1.96
C LEU A 151 -24.05 5.84 3.49
N ASN A 152 -24.15 4.63 4.02
CA ASN A 152 -23.84 4.36 5.43
C ASN A 152 -22.37 4.69 5.72
N THR A 153 -22.07 5.04 6.98
CA THR A 153 -20.71 5.37 7.42
C THR A 153 -20.23 4.32 8.39
N ALA A 154 -19.02 3.81 8.17
CA ALA A 154 -18.34 2.93 9.11
C ALA A 154 -18.02 3.67 10.41
N SER A 155 -17.86 2.93 11.50
CA SER A 155 -17.43 3.42 12.80
C SER A 155 -16.02 2.95 13.11
N THR A 156 -15.23 3.82 13.74
CA THR A 156 -13.91 3.47 14.25
C THR A 156 -14.04 2.50 15.42
N LEU A 157 -13.48 1.29 15.29
CA LEU A 157 -13.37 0.30 16.36
C LEU A 157 -12.08 0.50 17.15
N GLN A 158 -10.97 0.70 16.43
CA GLN A 158 -9.68 1.06 16.99
C GLN A 158 -9.14 2.30 16.27
N PRO A 159 -8.75 3.36 17.02
CA PRO A 159 -8.26 4.59 16.41
C PRO A 159 -6.91 4.36 15.72
N PHE A 160 -6.51 5.30 14.86
CA PHE A 160 -5.23 5.23 14.15
C PHE A 160 -4.05 5.04 15.10
N ALA A 161 -3.14 4.13 14.76
CA ALA A 161 -1.89 3.89 15.48
C ALA A 161 -0.75 3.49 14.54
N ASP A 162 0.48 3.79 14.95
CA ASP A 162 1.68 3.21 14.35
C ASP A 162 1.82 1.75 14.79
N ILE A 163 1.57 0.81 13.88
CA ILE A 163 1.72 -0.62 14.14
C ILE A 163 3.15 -1.11 13.92
N THR A 164 4.04 -0.27 13.41
CA THR A 164 5.42 -0.61 13.06
C THR A 164 6.40 -0.27 14.18
N GLY A 165 6.00 0.58 15.13
CA GLY A 165 6.84 1.04 16.22
C GLY A 165 8.05 1.85 15.73
N GLY A 166 7.88 2.57 14.62
CA GLY A 166 8.92 3.37 13.99
C GLY A 166 10.08 2.56 13.40
N MET A 167 9.88 1.27 13.07
CA MET A 167 10.98 0.43 12.55
C MET A 167 11.42 0.81 11.13
N PHE A 168 10.55 1.46 10.37
CA PHE A 168 10.86 1.97 9.04
C PHE A 168 11.24 3.45 9.14
N LYS A 169 12.28 3.84 8.38
CA LYS A 169 12.67 5.25 8.23
C LYS A 169 11.58 6.00 7.43
N ASP A 170 11.75 7.31 7.27
CA ASP A 170 10.93 8.07 6.34
C ASP A 170 11.04 7.47 4.93
N LEU A 171 9.91 6.98 4.40
CA LEU A 171 9.82 6.34 3.08
C LEU A 171 9.28 7.34 2.06
N GLU A 172 9.98 7.47 0.92
CA GLU A 172 9.49 8.27 -0.20
C GLU A 172 8.46 7.47 -1.01
N ILE A 173 7.20 7.93 -1.00
CA ILE A 173 6.07 7.27 -1.66
C ILE A 173 5.98 5.81 -1.20
N PRO A 174 5.53 5.57 0.05
CA PRO A 174 5.53 4.25 0.66
C PRO A 174 4.70 3.25 -0.15
N ARG A 175 5.15 2.01 -0.12
CA ARG A 175 4.54 0.85 -0.78
C ARG A 175 4.29 -0.20 0.28
N ALA A 176 3.02 -0.41 0.60
CA ALA A 176 2.60 -1.09 1.80
C ALA A 176 1.70 -2.29 1.49
N GLY A 177 1.80 -3.34 2.30
CA GLY A 177 0.89 -4.47 2.30
C GLY A 177 0.43 -4.79 3.72
N LEU A 178 -0.79 -5.27 3.88
CA LEU A 178 -1.38 -5.59 5.17
C LEU A 178 -2.21 -6.87 5.04
N ALA A 179 -2.00 -7.82 5.95
CA ALA A 179 -2.75 -9.07 5.96
C ALA A 179 -2.99 -9.54 7.39
N TYR A 180 -4.20 -10.01 7.67
CA TYR A 180 -4.51 -10.74 8.88
C TYR A 180 -4.21 -12.23 8.64
N LEU A 181 -3.59 -12.88 9.62
CA LEU A 181 -3.62 -14.33 9.74
C LEU A 181 -4.08 -14.76 11.13
N PRO A 182 -4.83 -15.88 11.22
CA PRO A 182 -5.08 -16.53 12.50
C PRO A 182 -3.76 -17.01 13.14
N PRO A 183 -3.75 -17.32 14.46
CA PRO A 183 -2.53 -17.73 15.14
C PRO A 183 -1.89 -18.95 14.46
N GLU A 184 -0.60 -18.84 14.14
CA GLU A 184 0.21 -19.92 13.57
C GLU A 184 1.30 -20.41 14.52
N GLY A 185 1.69 -21.69 14.41
CA GLY A 185 2.76 -22.26 15.23
C GLY A 185 2.52 -22.11 16.73
N ASN A 186 3.38 -21.35 17.42
CA ASN A 186 3.29 -21.11 18.86
C ASN A 186 2.55 -19.82 19.22
N GLN A 187 1.91 -19.16 18.26
CA GLN A 187 1.16 -17.92 18.49
C GLN A 187 -0.13 -18.23 19.26
N THR A 188 -0.46 -17.37 20.21
CA THR A 188 -1.70 -17.49 21.01
C THR A 188 -2.81 -16.57 20.50
N THR A 189 -2.48 -15.62 19.65
CA THR A 189 -3.38 -14.62 19.05
C THR A 189 -3.07 -14.48 17.57
N GLY A 190 -4.10 -14.17 16.77
CA GLY A 190 -3.94 -13.78 15.38
C GLY A 190 -3.15 -12.49 15.27
N LYS A 191 -2.66 -12.20 14.06
CA LYS A 191 -1.62 -11.20 13.85
C LYS A 191 -1.88 -10.39 12.61
N LEU A 192 -1.52 -9.12 12.70
CA LEU A 192 -1.56 -8.19 11.59
C LEU A 192 -0.17 -8.15 10.97
N TYR A 193 0.02 -8.92 9.91
CA TYR A 193 1.24 -8.93 9.13
C TYR A 193 1.27 -7.74 8.20
N PHE A 194 2.48 -7.23 7.95
CA PHE A 194 2.67 -6.08 7.09
C PHE A 194 3.95 -6.15 6.28
N ALA A 195 3.98 -5.34 5.22
CA ALA A 195 5.17 -5.00 4.47
C ALA A 195 5.22 -3.49 4.22
N TRP A 196 6.37 -2.84 4.40
CA TRP A 196 6.62 -1.47 4.00
C TRP A 196 7.95 -1.35 3.27
N GLY A 197 7.94 -0.59 2.18
CA GLY A 197 9.13 -0.13 1.47
C GLY A 197 8.78 1.13 0.69
N GLN A 198 9.63 1.52 -0.25
CA GLN A 198 9.47 2.80 -0.97
C GLN A 198 9.33 2.60 -2.47
N HIS A 199 8.89 3.66 -3.17
CA HIS A 199 8.71 3.60 -4.61
C HIS A 199 10.04 3.33 -5.34
N PHE A 200 11.08 4.10 -5.01
CA PHE A 200 12.43 3.89 -5.53
C PHE A 200 13.37 3.35 -4.46
N GLN A 201 13.70 2.06 -4.53
CA GLN A 201 14.49 1.37 -3.50
C GLN A 201 15.70 0.66 -4.11
N PHE A 202 16.88 1.29 -4.00
CA PHE A 202 18.11 0.79 -4.60
C PHE A 202 18.88 -0.19 -3.71
N GLU A 203 18.61 -0.16 -2.41
CA GLU A 203 19.18 -1.07 -1.43
C GLU A 203 18.15 -2.14 -1.08
N THR A 204 18.61 -3.37 -0.82
CA THR A 204 17.75 -4.41 -0.26
C THR A 204 17.62 -4.16 1.23
N GLU A 205 16.42 -3.82 1.67
CA GLU A 205 16.11 -3.51 3.05
C GLU A 205 15.05 -4.48 3.58
N PRO A 206 15.06 -4.79 4.89
CA PRO A 206 14.03 -5.61 5.49
C PRO A 206 12.71 -4.83 5.50
N SER A 207 11.66 -5.41 4.93
CA SER A 207 10.37 -4.74 4.69
C SER A 207 9.21 -5.35 5.46
N HIS A 208 9.34 -6.59 5.94
CA HIS A 208 8.20 -7.37 6.46
C HIS A 208 8.20 -7.41 7.97
N GLY A 209 7.02 -7.44 8.57
CA GLY A 209 6.86 -7.57 10.00
C GLY A 209 5.44 -7.94 10.35
N TRP A 210 5.14 -7.82 11.63
CA TRP A 210 3.80 -8.03 12.14
C TRP A 210 3.57 -7.25 13.43
N SER A 211 2.30 -7.10 13.81
CA SER A 211 1.87 -6.57 15.10
C SER A 211 0.77 -7.46 15.70
N GLU A 212 0.54 -7.29 17.01
CA GLU A 212 -0.70 -7.70 17.64
C GLU A 212 -1.90 -6.91 17.06
N LEU A 213 -3.10 -7.46 17.26
CA LEU A 213 -4.35 -6.88 16.74
C LEU A 213 -4.86 -5.70 17.58
N ASP A 214 -4.43 -5.55 18.84
CA ASP A 214 -4.72 -4.37 19.66
C ASP A 214 -3.77 -3.23 19.27
N LEU A 215 -4.28 -2.28 18.52
CA LEU A 215 -3.53 -1.13 18.00
C LEU A 215 -3.02 -0.20 19.12
N LYS A 216 -3.54 -0.29 20.34
CA LYS A 216 -2.98 0.43 21.50
C LYS A 216 -1.74 -0.25 22.07
N GLN A 217 -1.55 -1.53 21.80
CA GLN A 217 -0.41 -2.33 22.24
C GLN A 217 0.12 -3.19 21.07
N PRO A 218 0.54 -2.57 19.95
CA PRO A 218 0.81 -3.27 18.71
C PRO A 218 1.98 -4.25 18.82
N GLN A 219 2.91 -4.04 19.76
CA GLN A 219 4.05 -4.94 20.03
C GLN A 219 4.72 -5.48 18.74
N PRO A 220 5.17 -4.57 17.85
CA PRO A 220 5.69 -4.98 16.55
C PRO A 220 6.90 -5.89 16.65
N ALA A 221 7.02 -6.82 15.71
CA ALA A 221 8.28 -7.51 15.46
C ALA A 221 8.64 -7.50 13.97
N GLY A 222 9.95 -7.55 13.71
CA GLY A 222 10.52 -7.22 12.41
C GLY A 222 11.62 -6.16 12.54
N PRO A 223 12.03 -5.54 11.44
CA PRO A 223 11.68 -5.92 10.07
C PRO A 223 12.47 -7.16 9.62
N TRP A 224 11.94 -7.91 8.66
CA TRP A 224 12.53 -9.13 8.11
C TRP A 224 12.78 -8.99 6.60
N TYR A 225 13.76 -9.73 6.12
CA TYR A 225 14.04 -9.92 4.69
C TYR A 225 13.21 -11.08 4.14
N VAL A 226 12.94 -11.06 2.84
CA VAL A 226 12.30 -12.17 2.12
C VAL A 226 13.33 -12.81 1.20
N ASN A 227 13.92 -13.91 1.67
CA ASN A 227 15.03 -14.59 1.01
C ASN A 227 16.11 -13.58 0.55
N ASN A 228 16.57 -13.66 -0.69
CA ASN A 228 17.50 -12.72 -1.31
C ASN A 228 16.83 -11.80 -2.35
N TYR A 229 15.51 -11.64 -2.27
CA TYR A 229 14.75 -10.79 -3.20
C TYR A 229 14.84 -9.32 -2.82
N THR A 230 14.86 -8.45 -3.82
CA THR A 230 14.87 -6.99 -3.64
C THR A 230 13.46 -6.51 -3.32
N ASN A 231 13.35 -5.30 -2.75
CA ASN A 231 12.05 -4.69 -2.47
C ASN A 231 11.23 -4.45 -3.77
N TYR A 232 11.85 -4.39 -4.95
CA TYR A 232 11.10 -4.38 -6.21
C TYR A 232 10.30 -5.66 -6.49
N ILE A 233 10.53 -6.74 -5.75
CA ILE A 233 9.78 -8.00 -5.81
C ILE A 233 8.89 -8.19 -4.60
N THR A 234 9.30 -7.71 -3.41
CA THR A 234 8.76 -8.22 -2.15
C THR A 234 7.72 -7.33 -1.47
N ASN A 235 7.54 -6.06 -1.88
CA ASN A 235 6.65 -5.14 -1.17
C ASN A 235 5.75 -4.30 -2.10
N ASP A 236 4.44 -4.34 -1.85
CA ASP A 236 3.34 -3.51 -2.41
C ASP A 236 1.98 -4.12 -2.05
N TYR A 237 2.00 -5.42 -1.77
CA TYR A 237 0.84 -6.15 -1.31
C TYR A 237 1.21 -7.35 -0.43
N LEU A 238 0.25 -7.71 0.41
CA LEU A 238 0.31 -8.85 1.30
C LEU A 238 -1.12 -9.39 1.45
N PHE A 239 -1.30 -10.70 1.34
CA PHE A 239 -2.60 -11.36 1.55
C PHE A 239 -2.38 -12.81 1.98
N ASP A 240 -3.41 -13.47 2.51
CA ASP A 240 -3.32 -14.86 2.93
C ASP A 240 -3.38 -15.82 1.74
N ILE A 241 -2.66 -16.93 1.86
CA ILE A 241 -2.81 -18.07 0.95
C ILE A 241 -3.77 -19.06 1.61
N PRO A 242 -4.80 -19.56 0.88
CA PRO A 242 -5.73 -20.54 1.42
C PRO A 242 -5.00 -21.73 2.06
N ALA A 243 -5.39 -22.08 3.29
CA ALA A 243 -4.70 -23.08 4.10
C ALA A 243 -4.52 -24.42 3.37
N GLU A 244 -5.60 -24.94 2.80
CA GLU A 244 -5.59 -26.23 2.09
C GLU A 244 -4.65 -26.21 0.88
N TRP A 245 -4.56 -25.07 0.18
CA TRP A 245 -3.66 -24.92 -0.95
C TRP A 245 -2.20 -24.83 -0.49
N ALA A 246 -1.91 -24.03 0.53
CA ALA A 246 -0.56 -23.87 1.05
C ALA A 246 -0.03 -25.16 1.67
N ASP A 247 -0.85 -25.91 2.41
CA ASP A 247 -0.46 -27.20 2.98
C ASP A 247 -0.01 -28.21 1.91
N ALA A 248 -0.61 -28.14 0.72
CA ALA A 248 -0.27 -29.01 -0.40
C ALA A 248 0.91 -28.52 -1.24
N ASN A 249 1.13 -27.20 -1.35
CA ASN A 249 2.04 -26.62 -2.35
C ASN A 249 3.19 -25.82 -1.75
N THR A 250 2.97 -25.13 -0.62
CA THR A 250 3.95 -24.28 0.06
C THR A 250 3.87 -24.44 1.59
N PRO A 251 4.14 -25.65 2.13
CA PRO A 251 3.86 -25.97 3.53
C PRO A 251 4.52 -24.97 4.49
N GLY A 252 3.71 -24.37 5.37
CA GLY A 252 4.18 -23.38 6.35
C GLY A 252 4.37 -21.95 5.82
N LEU A 253 4.11 -21.71 4.53
CA LEU A 253 4.16 -20.40 3.88
C LEU A 253 2.74 -19.96 3.52
N ARG A 254 2.12 -19.20 4.43
CA ARG A 254 0.70 -18.83 4.40
C ARG A 254 0.42 -17.38 4.01
N LEU A 255 1.46 -16.59 3.78
CA LEU A 255 1.35 -15.24 3.28
C LEU A 255 1.84 -15.18 1.84
N ALA A 256 1.08 -14.51 0.99
CA ALA A 256 1.53 -14.09 -0.33
C ALA A 256 2.00 -12.65 -0.23
N THR A 257 3.19 -12.35 -0.72
CA THR A 257 3.72 -10.99 -0.81
C THR A 257 4.28 -10.74 -2.19
N GLY A 258 4.34 -9.48 -2.62
CA GLY A 258 4.79 -9.20 -3.96
C GLY A 258 4.77 -7.73 -4.33
N ARG A 259 5.04 -7.48 -5.60
CA ARG A 259 5.00 -6.15 -6.21
C ARG A 259 4.66 -6.22 -7.69
N PHE A 260 3.87 -5.24 -8.15
CA PHE A 260 3.66 -5.00 -9.58
C PHE A 260 3.67 -3.51 -9.87
N ARG A 261 4.83 -3.04 -10.33
CA ARG A 261 5.13 -1.63 -10.58
C ARG A 261 5.09 -1.33 -12.07
N ASP A 262 4.74 -0.09 -12.39
CA ASP A 262 4.95 0.49 -13.70
C ASP A 262 6.44 0.45 -14.12
N GLY A 263 6.66 0.43 -15.44
CA GLY A 263 7.98 0.26 -16.02
C GLY A 263 8.56 -1.14 -15.76
N THR A 264 9.88 -1.28 -15.92
CA THR A 264 10.54 -2.59 -15.99
C THR A 264 11.29 -2.99 -14.73
N TRP A 265 11.31 -2.14 -13.70
CA TRP A 265 12.20 -2.32 -12.54
C TRP A 265 11.78 -3.45 -11.61
N SER A 266 10.48 -3.79 -11.60
CA SER A 266 9.90 -4.93 -10.88
C SER A 266 9.65 -6.15 -11.77
N GLY A 267 10.21 -6.16 -12.98
CA GLY A 267 9.92 -7.18 -13.98
C GLY A 267 8.94 -6.70 -15.05
N LEU A 268 8.54 -7.61 -15.95
CA LEU A 268 7.54 -7.37 -16.99
C LEU A 268 6.18 -8.02 -16.67
N GLY A 269 5.83 -8.02 -15.38
CA GLY A 269 4.64 -8.64 -14.80
C GLY A 269 4.73 -8.66 -13.26
N PRO A 270 3.70 -9.14 -12.55
CA PRO A 270 3.67 -9.16 -11.10
C PRO A 270 4.65 -10.20 -10.52
N ALA A 271 5.31 -9.86 -9.42
CA ALA A 271 5.97 -10.85 -8.58
C ALA A 271 5.04 -11.29 -7.46
N LEU A 272 4.95 -12.60 -7.20
CA LEU A 272 4.20 -13.16 -6.08
C LEU A 272 5.01 -14.26 -5.42
N LEU A 273 5.28 -14.10 -4.13
CA LEU A 273 6.06 -15.02 -3.32
C LEU A 273 5.20 -15.54 -2.17
N ALA A 274 5.18 -16.86 -1.94
CA ALA A 274 4.70 -17.43 -0.70
C ALA A 274 5.79 -17.32 0.37
N ILE A 275 5.47 -16.76 1.53
CA ILE A 275 6.35 -16.59 2.69
C ILE A 275 5.66 -17.08 3.96
N GLY A 276 6.44 -17.28 5.03
CA GLY A 276 5.93 -17.64 6.34
C GLY A 276 6.95 -17.37 7.44
N THR A 277 6.47 -17.23 8.68
CA THR A 277 7.32 -16.97 9.84
C THR A 277 7.56 -18.22 10.69
N SER A 278 6.80 -19.29 10.47
CA SER A 278 6.74 -20.47 11.35
C SER A 278 8.09 -21.18 11.53
N SER A 279 8.97 -21.15 10.51
CA SER A 279 10.31 -21.75 10.55
C SER A 279 11.39 -20.85 11.18
N SER A 280 11.12 -19.56 11.38
CA SER A 280 12.13 -18.55 11.71
C SER A 280 12.08 -18.05 13.16
N GLY A 281 11.23 -18.65 14.00
CA GLY A 281 10.99 -18.23 15.39
C GLY A 281 9.62 -17.62 15.60
N ASN A 282 9.27 -17.29 16.84
CA ASN A 282 7.98 -16.67 17.16
C ASN A 282 8.13 -15.59 18.25
N PRO A 283 8.29 -14.30 17.89
CA PRO A 283 8.52 -13.81 16.53
C PRO A 283 9.90 -14.20 15.99
N PRO A 284 10.11 -14.21 14.65
CA PRO A 284 11.44 -14.17 14.09
C PRO A 284 12.22 -12.92 14.57
N PRO A 285 13.53 -13.03 14.85
CA PRO A 285 14.33 -11.88 15.29
C PRO A 285 14.41 -10.81 14.19
N GLY A 286 14.60 -9.55 14.58
CA GLY A 286 14.83 -8.46 13.62
C GLY A 286 16.03 -8.77 12.70
N GLY A 287 15.87 -8.53 11.41
CA GLY A 287 16.84 -8.88 10.38
C GLY A 287 16.87 -10.36 9.98
N ALA A 288 15.94 -11.19 10.49
CA ALA A 288 15.76 -12.56 9.98
C ALA A 288 15.47 -12.56 8.47
N VAL A 289 15.87 -13.64 7.81
CA VAL A 289 15.57 -13.90 6.41
C VAL A 289 14.50 -14.99 6.36
N LEU A 290 13.31 -14.64 5.89
CA LEU A 290 12.20 -15.57 5.73
C LEU A 290 12.39 -16.43 4.49
N ASP A 291 11.98 -17.69 4.59
CA ASP A 291 11.87 -18.58 3.45
C ASP A 291 10.81 -18.04 2.47
N ALA A 292 11.08 -18.19 1.17
CA ALA A 292 10.18 -17.72 0.11
C ALA A 292 10.15 -18.67 -1.08
N ILE A 293 8.95 -18.96 -1.58
CA ILE A 293 8.71 -19.72 -2.81
C ILE A 293 8.05 -18.80 -3.85
N PRO A 294 8.67 -18.57 -5.02
CA PRO A 294 8.02 -17.83 -6.10
C PRO A 294 6.82 -18.58 -6.65
N LEU A 295 5.66 -17.93 -6.66
CA LEU A 295 4.44 -18.36 -7.32
C LEU A 295 4.32 -17.73 -8.70
N LEU A 296 4.65 -16.44 -8.81
CA LEU A 296 4.74 -15.68 -10.05
C LEU A 296 6.02 -14.86 -10.03
N LEU A 297 6.79 -14.86 -11.12
CA LEU A 297 7.97 -14.01 -11.25
C LEU A 297 8.27 -13.76 -12.73
N TYR A 298 8.15 -12.51 -13.16
CA TYR A 298 8.33 -12.10 -14.56
C TYR A 298 9.67 -11.36 -14.75
N GLY A 299 10.75 -12.12 -14.65
CA GLY A 299 12.12 -11.64 -14.76
C GLY A 299 13.08 -12.45 -13.87
N GLU A 300 14.35 -12.13 -13.93
CA GLU A 300 15.41 -12.80 -13.17
C GLU A 300 16.04 -11.83 -12.16
N PRO A 301 15.97 -12.11 -10.84
CA PRO A 301 16.71 -11.34 -9.85
C PRO A 301 18.21 -11.49 -10.09
N VAL A 302 18.93 -10.38 -10.11
CA VAL A 302 20.39 -10.39 -10.26
C VAL A 302 21.01 -10.03 -8.91
N SER A 303 21.93 -10.88 -8.44
CA SER A 303 22.60 -10.65 -7.17
C SER A 303 23.33 -9.30 -7.17
N GLY A 304 23.01 -8.46 -6.18
CA GLY A 304 23.61 -7.13 -6.02
C GLY A 304 23.03 -6.05 -6.92
N ALA A 305 22.03 -6.35 -7.76
CA ALA A 305 21.28 -5.35 -8.51
C ALA A 305 19.87 -5.20 -7.90
N PRO A 306 19.38 -3.97 -7.69
CA PRO A 306 18.02 -3.76 -7.24
C PRO A 306 17.00 -4.12 -8.33
N GLU A 307 17.35 -3.84 -9.59
CA GLU A 307 16.51 -4.05 -10.77
C GLU A 307 16.43 -5.53 -11.16
N ILE A 308 15.27 -5.91 -11.72
CA ILE A 308 15.04 -7.26 -12.23
C ILE A 308 15.45 -7.33 -13.70
N ASN A 309 16.31 -8.30 -14.04
CA ASN A 309 16.70 -8.52 -15.42
C ASN A 309 15.52 -9.11 -16.20
N THR A 310 15.22 -8.53 -17.36
CA THR A 310 14.03 -8.90 -18.14
C THR A 310 14.36 -9.09 -19.62
N THR A 311 13.58 -9.96 -20.25
CA THR A 311 13.58 -10.13 -21.71
C THR A 311 12.13 -10.17 -22.20
N GLU A 312 11.90 -9.90 -23.48
CA GLU A 312 10.54 -9.98 -24.06
C GLU A 312 9.87 -11.35 -23.85
N ALA A 313 10.65 -12.42 -23.76
CA ALA A 313 10.13 -13.78 -23.51
C ALA A 313 9.57 -13.96 -22.08
N MET A 314 9.97 -13.10 -21.14
CA MET A 314 9.51 -13.10 -19.75
C MET A 314 8.37 -12.12 -19.52
N ARG A 315 7.80 -11.54 -20.57
CA ARG A 315 6.73 -10.54 -20.47
C ARG A 315 5.38 -11.20 -20.22
N MET A 316 4.63 -10.70 -19.24
CA MET A 316 3.24 -11.09 -19.04
C MET A 316 2.43 -10.74 -20.30
N ARG A 317 1.54 -11.65 -20.72
CA ARG A 317 0.66 -11.40 -21.87
C ARG A 317 -0.18 -10.13 -21.62
N LEU A 318 -0.25 -9.27 -22.63
CA LEU A 318 -0.93 -7.95 -22.58
C LEU A 318 -0.30 -6.90 -21.65
N TYR A 319 0.89 -7.16 -21.08
CA TYR A 319 1.61 -6.16 -20.30
C TYR A 319 1.80 -4.86 -21.09
N LYS A 320 1.59 -3.74 -20.41
CA LYS A 320 1.96 -2.40 -20.85
C LYS A 320 2.89 -1.75 -19.81
N PRO A 321 3.82 -0.88 -20.23
CA PRO A 321 4.72 -0.20 -19.30
C PRO A 321 4.02 0.66 -18.24
N SER A 322 2.75 1.02 -18.44
CA SER A 322 1.94 1.78 -17.48
C SER A 322 1.15 0.90 -16.51
N ASP A 323 1.24 -0.43 -16.62
CA ASP A 323 0.50 -1.32 -15.76
C ASP A 323 1.15 -1.38 -14.37
N GLU A 324 0.36 -1.11 -13.34
CA GLU A 324 0.73 -1.28 -11.93
C GLU A 324 -0.50 -1.73 -11.15
N TRP A 325 -0.31 -2.53 -10.09
CA TRP A 325 -1.35 -2.88 -9.11
C TRP A 325 -0.80 -2.74 -7.70
N SER A 326 -1.56 -2.09 -6.84
CA SER A 326 -1.30 -1.96 -5.41
C SER A 326 -2.33 -2.72 -4.60
N GLY A 327 -1.92 -3.30 -3.47
CA GLY A 327 -2.79 -4.13 -2.65
C GLY A 327 -3.02 -5.52 -3.24
N GLY A 328 -3.37 -6.46 -2.35
CA GLY A 328 -3.77 -7.81 -2.69
C GLY A 328 -4.89 -8.19 -1.75
N ALA A 329 -6.02 -8.60 -2.30
CA ALA A 329 -7.23 -8.96 -1.57
C ALA A 329 -7.88 -10.16 -2.27
#